data_AF-A0A075G4D7-F1
#
_entry.id   AF-A0A075G4D7-F1
#
_cell.length_a   1.000
_cell.length_b   1.000
_cell.length_c   1.000
_cell.angle_alpha   90.00
_cell.angle_beta   90.00
_cell.angle_gamma   90.00
#
_symmetry.space_group_name_H-M   'P 1'
#
loop_
_entity.id
_entity.type
_entity.pdbx_description
1 polymer ?
#
loop_
_entity_poly.entity_id
_entity_poly.type
_entity_poly.pdbx_seq_one_letter_code
_entity_poly.pdbx_strand_id
1 'polypeptide(L)'
;MSRSGQDPNARAPTMESGLDHQWLVGEPGWWKLPIDSSQHGNRRGETSPPETWPSTNAQEGGRGWTRQRLQPVAPSILLPLAWSPLFLLLSAIPLVLPERLPADDQIVSALFFSLSWALVLVPLYMARSTQPMSRGTILSLPFDWATFAAASAAFALHVLTSPLFGWASYALFWVAWFRTYRRIKRVLQIPSSRWLLPIDHSKWGSESMLPPEWQVTSESWTTGPIAALDCDCGRLAISGASRGDDRFLAVALIDRSGFVHDPFHVGPVGDALAAGPLSKPPVSDMGLEWPERLLALDAQKQDSAKTAGI
;
A
#
# COMPACT_ATOMS: atom_id res chain seq x y z
N MET A 1 -34.70 -5.71 -46.89
CA MET A 1 -33.33 -5.19 -46.63
C MET A 1 -33.22 -5.03 -45.12
N SER A 2 -32.79 -6.04 -44.33
CA SER A 2 -31.39 -6.42 -44.02
C SER A 2 -30.54 -5.20 -43.68
N ARG A 3 -29.93 -5.03 -42.49
CA ARG A 3 -29.12 -5.97 -41.67
C ARG A 3 -29.12 -5.54 -40.19
N SER A 4 -29.21 -6.49 -39.24
CA SER A 4 -28.11 -6.98 -38.37
C SER A 4 -27.69 -5.95 -37.30
N GLY A 5 -27.83 -6.16 -36.01
CA GLY A 5 -27.57 -7.35 -35.21
C GLY A 5 -26.77 -6.86 -34.00
N GLN A 6 -27.44 -6.55 -32.90
CA GLN A 6 -26.80 -6.18 -31.65
C GLN A 6 -26.36 -7.48 -30.97
N ASP A 7 -25.06 -7.72 -31.01
CA ASP A 7 -24.40 -8.85 -30.37
C ASP A 7 -24.44 -8.66 -28.85
N PRO A 8 -25.05 -9.56 -28.06
CA PRO A 8 -25.03 -9.47 -26.59
C PRO A 8 -23.69 -9.91 -25.99
N ASN A 9 -22.69 -10.23 -26.82
CA ASN A 9 -21.32 -10.52 -26.40
C ASN A 9 -20.41 -9.29 -26.51
N ALA A 10 -20.71 -8.23 -25.76
CA ALA A 10 -19.65 -7.32 -25.32
C ALA A 10 -18.85 -8.04 -24.22
N ARG A 11 -18.01 -9.01 -24.63
CA ARG A 11 -17.02 -9.61 -23.75
C ARG A 11 -16.20 -8.47 -23.16
N ALA A 12 -16.25 -8.35 -21.84
CA ALA A 12 -15.24 -7.66 -21.07
C ALA A 12 -13.86 -8.09 -21.59
N PRO A 13 -12.85 -7.19 -21.60
CA PRO A 13 -11.52 -7.59 -22.01
C PRO A 13 -11.14 -8.84 -21.21
N THR A 14 -10.92 -9.95 -21.91
CA THR A 14 -10.21 -11.11 -21.39
C THR A 14 -8.81 -10.62 -21.06
N MET A 15 -8.68 -10.06 -19.86
CA MET A 15 -7.50 -9.38 -19.37
C MET A 15 -6.77 -10.39 -18.48
N GLU A 16 -5.82 -11.05 -19.14
CA GLU A 16 -4.71 -11.87 -18.65
C GLU A 16 -5.01 -12.93 -17.58
N SER A 17 -5.30 -14.14 -18.06
CA SER A 17 -5.18 -15.40 -17.31
C SER A 17 -3.73 -15.74 -16.91
N GLY A 18 -2.75 -14.95 -17.34
CA GLY A 18 -1.45 -14.84 -16.69
C GLY A 18 -1.55 -13.68 -15.69
N LEU A 19 -1.52 -13.86 -14.38
CA LEU A 19 -0.91 -14.92 -13.61
C LEU A 19 -1.75 -15.04 -12.31
N ASP A 20 -2.91 -15.69 -12.36
CA ASP A 20 -3.77 -15.88 -11.17
C ASP A 20 -2.99 -16.51 -10.00
N HIS A 21 -2.01 -17.37 -10.30
CA HIS A 21 -1.06 -17.95 -9.37
C HIS A 21 -0.10 -16.95 -8.70
N GLN A 22 0.07 -15.75 -9.28
CA GLN A 22 0.84 -14.65 -8.70
C GLN A 22 -0.02 -13.71 -7.86
N TRP A 23 -1.34 -13.91 -7.81
CA TRP A 23 -2.20 -13.01 -7.04
C TRP A 23 -1.85 -12.98 -5.55
N LEU A 24 -1.39 -14.10 -4.98
CA LEU A 24 -0.94 -14.21 -3.59
C LEU A 24 0.53 -13.81 -3.41
N VAL A 25 1.42 -14.30 -4.28
CA VAL A 25 2.88 -14.13 -4.15
C VAL A 25 3.37 -12.76 -4.65
N GLY A 26 2.59 -12.14 -5.53
CA GLY A 26 2.90 -10.93 -6.27
C GLY A 26 3.87 -11.16 -7.43
N GLU A 27 3.97 -10.18 -8.32
CA GLU A 27 4.77 -10.31 -9.54
C GLU A 27 6.28 -10.33 -9.24
N PRO A 28 7.05 -11.28 -9.77
CA PRO A 28 8.50 -11.38 -9.51
C PRO A 28 9.28 -10.10 -9.80
N GLY A 29 8.85 -9.33 -10.82
CA GLY A 29 9.49 -8.08 -11.24
C GLY A 29 9.50 -6.98 -10.19
N TRP A 30 8.60 -7.01 -9.20
CA TRP A 30 8.53 -5.97 -8.16
C TRP A 30 9.77 -5.93 -7.27
N TRP A 31 10.46 -7.05 -7.11
CA TRP A 31 11.58 -7.18 -6.17
C TRP A 31 12.95 -7.25 -6.83
N LYS A 32 13.03 -7.25 -8.18
CA LYS A 32 14.29 -7.37 -8.94
C LYS A 32 15.21 -8.49 -8.41
N LEU A 33 14.61 -9.60 -7.98
CA LEU A 33 15.33 -10.75 -7.46
C LEU A 33 15.84 -11.63 -8.61
N PRO A 34 16.97 -12.33 -8.44
CA PRO A 34 17.40 -13.37 -9.37
C PRO A 34 16.32 -14.44 -9.50
N ILE A 35 16.08 -14.91 -10.74
CA ILE A 35 15.03 -15.87 -11.09
C ILE A 35 15.14 -17.18 -10.29
N ASP A 36 16.35 -17.55 -9.85
CA ASP A 36 16.67 -18.76 -9.09
C ASP A 36 16.55 -18.65 -7.56
N SER A 37 16.20 -17.48 -7.03
CA SER A 37 15.88 -17.40 -5.60
C SER A 37 14.50 -18.00 -5.36
N SER A 38 14.50 -19.28 -4.99
CA SER A 38 13.35 -20.02 -4.44
C SER A 38 12.37 -19.07 -3.75
N GLN A 39 11.24 -18.80 -4.41
CA GLN A 39 10.18 -17.92 -3.90
C GLN A 39 9.33 -18.65 -2.85
N HIS A 40 10.00 -19.36 -1.95
CA HIS A 40 9.40 -20.34 -1.07
C HIS A 40 9.52 -19.85 0.38
N GLY A 41 8.37 -19.53 0.99
CA GLY A 41 8.27 -19.12 2.39
C GLY A 41 8.14 -17.61 2.64
N ASN A 42 8.36 -17.23 3.90
CA ASN A 42 8.33 -15.85 4.36
C ASN A 42 9.51 -15.08 3.77
N ARG A 43 9.25 -13.92 3.18
CA ARG A 43 10.30 -13.01 2.72
C ARG A 43 10.92 -12.27 3.89
N ARG A 44 12.07 -11.63 3.64
CA ARG A 44 12.77 -10.84 4.66
C ARG A 44 11.84 -9.79 5.26
N GLY A 45 11.62 -9.89 6.58
CA GLY A 45 10.74 -9.01 7.33
C GLY A 45 9.32 -9.52 7.51
N GLU A 46 8.94 -10.64 6.91
CA GLU A 46 7.65 -11.31 7.12
C GLU A 46 7.78 -12.37 8.23
N THR A 47 6.74 -12.54 9.05
CA THR A 47 6.65 -13.60 10.08
C THR A 47 5.39 -14.42 9.87
N SER A 48 5.38 -15.68 10.31
CA SER A 48 4.14 -16.46 10.31
C SER A 48 3.21 -15.95 11.41
N PRO A 49 1.88 -16.07 11.24
CA PRO A 49 0.92 -15.79 12.30
C PRO A 49 1.14 -16.77 13.47
N PRO A 50 0.61 -16.48 14.66
CA PRO A 50 0.63 -17.41 15.79
C PRO A 50 0.02 -18.77 15.43
N GLU A 51 0.45 -19.84 16.11
CA GLU A 51 -0.04 -21.22 15.87
C GLU A 51 -1.55 -21.40 16.04
N THR A 52 -2.20 -20.46 16.74
CA THR A 52 -3.66 -20.40 16.91
C THR A 52 -4.40 -20.05 15.60
N TRP A 53 -3.69 -19.52 14.61
CA TRP A 53 -4.26 -19.20 13.31
C TRP A 53 -4.24 -20.43 12.41
N PRO A 54 -5.40 -20.86 11.89
CA PRO A 54 -5.41 -21.82 10.81
C PRO A 54 -4.91 -21.12 9.55
N SER A 55 -3.63 -21.27 9.24
CA SER A 55 -2.98 -20.63 8.09
C SER A 55 -2.43 -21.65 7.11
N THR A 56 -2.45 -21.29 5.83
CA THR A 56 -1.75 -22.01 4.77
C THR A 56 -0.90 -21.04 3.95
N ASN A 57 -0.20 -21.56 2.96
CA ASN A 57 0.63 -20.79 2.03
C ASN A 57 0.16 -21.00 0.58
N ALA A 58 0.70 -20.17 -0.32
CA ALA A 58 0.32 -20.17 -1.72
C ALA A 58 0.71 -21.46 -2.46
N GLN A 59 1.53 -22.33 -1.88
CA GLN A 59 2.09 -23.52 -2.49
C GLN A 59 1.32 -24.77 -2.05
N GLU A 60 1.04 -24.89 -0.76
CA GLU A 60 0.30 -26.01 -0.17
C GLU A 60 -1.21 -25.89 -0.40
N GLY A 61 -1.77 -24.67 -0.34
CA GLY A 61 -3.20 -24.46 -0.47
C GLY A 61 -4.02 -25.12 0.64
N GLY A 62 -5.19 -25.66 0.34
CA GLY A 62 -6.09 -26.22 1.36
C GLY A 62 -6.95 -25.14 2.02
N ARG A 63 -7.12 -25.19 3.34
CA ARG A 63 -7.98 -24.24 4.08
C ARG A 63 -7.18 -23.33 5.00
N GLY A 64 -7.75 -22.18 5.35
CA GLY A 64 -7.18 -21.23 6.29
C GLY A 64 -6.69 -19.93 5.65
N TRP A 65 -6.11 -19.09 6.50
CA TRP A 65 -5.61 -17.77 6.16
C TRP A 65 -4.32 -17.85 5.34
N THR A 66 -4.23 -17.08 4.26
CA THR A 66 -3.03 -17.00 3.43
C THR A 66 -2.63 -15.56 3.19
N ARG A 67 -1.34 -15.28 3.25
CA ARG A 67 -0.78 -13.95 2.94
C ARG A 67 -0.92 -13.64 1.45
N GLN A 68 -1.48 -12.47 1.14
CA GLN A 68 -1.36 -11.80 -0.14
C GLN A 68 -0.35 -10.66 -0.04
N ARG A 69 0.72 -10.74 -0.82
CA ARG A 69 1.72 -9.68 -0.96
C ARG A 69 1.21 -8.60 -1.90
N LEU A 70 1.32 -7.34 -1.47
CA LEU A 70 0.96 -6.19 -2.30
C LEU A 70 2.20 -5.61 -2.97
N GLN A 71 1.99 -4.83 -4.03
CA GLN A 71 3.08 -4.14 -4.72
C GLN A 71 3.85 -3.25 -3.73
N PRO A 72 5.19 -3.37 -3.63
CA PRO A 72 5.99 -2.50 -2.80
C PRO A 72 5.83 -1.05 -3.24
N VAL A 73 5.34 -0.20 -2.32
CA VAL A 73 5.14 1.23 -2.60
C VAL A 73 6.45 2.03 -2.58
N ALA A 74 7.50 1.50 -1.96
CA ALA A 74 8.76 2.21 -1.74
C ALA A 74 9.39 2.78 -3.02
N PRO A 75 9.55 2.03 -4.14
CA PRO A 75 10.15 2.59 -5.35
C PRO A 75 9.34 3.75 -5.94
N SER A 76 7.99 3.63 -5.94
CA SER A 76 7.10 4.65 -6.48
C SER A 76 7.13 5.97 -5.69
N ILE A 77 7.50 5.91 -4.40
CA ILE A 77 7.60 7.07 -3.51
C ILE A 77 9.03 7.63 -3.49
N LEU A 78 10.03 6.76 -3.29
CA LEU A 78 11.40 7.18 -3.02
C LEU A 78 12.10 7.74 -4.26
N LEU A 79 11.79 7.24 -5.46
CA LEU A 79 12.41 7.74 -6.70
C LEU A 79 12.03 9.21 -6.96
N PRO A 80 10.74 9.60 -7.02
CA PRO A 80 10.38 11.03 -7.11
C PRO A 80 10.89 11.86 -5.92
N LEU A 81 10.79 11.33 -4.70
CA LEU A 81 11.23 12.01 -3.49
C LEU A 81 12.71 12.38 -3.55
N ALA A 82 13.57 11.52 -4.12
CA ALA A 82 15.01 11.78 -4.25
C ALA A 82 15.33 12.99 -5.13
N TRP A 83 14.47 13.33 -6.09
CA TRP A 83 14.63 14.51 -6.95
C TRP A 83 14.09 15.79 -6.31
N SER A 84 13.17 15.69 -5.35
CA SER A 84 12.55 16.88 -4.74
C SER A 84 13.52 17.87 -4.06
N PRO A 85 14.61 17.45 -3.36
CA PRO A 85 15.62 18.37 -2.82
C PRO A 85 16.31 19.20 -3.89
N LEU A 86 16.59 18.61 -5.05
CA LEU A 86 17.24 19.31 -6.15
C LEU A 86 16.37 20.49 -6.59
N PHE A 87 15.08 20.25 -6.82
CA PHE A 87 14.17 21.32 -7.22
C PHE A 87 13.94 22.35 -6.11
N LEU A 88 13.95 21.95 -4.84
CA LEU A 88 13.91 22.90 -3.73
C LEU A 88 15.16 23.79 -3.70
N LEU A 89 16.34 23.22 -3.98
CA LEU A 89 17.58 23.99 -4.11
C LEU A 89 17.52 24.96 -5.31
N LEU A 90 17.12 24.45 -6.48
CA LEU A 90 17.02 25.23 -7.72
C LEU A 90 16.04 26.39 -7.59
N SER A 91 15.00 26.27 -6.77
CA SER A 91 14.03 27.37 -6.54
C SER A 91 14.66 28.64 -5.96
N ALA A 92 15.79 28.54 -5.25
CA ALA A 92 16.47 29.71 -4.68
C ALA A 92 17.39 30.43 -5.68
N ILE A 93 17.87 29.74 -6.73
CA ILE A 93 18.90 30.28 -7.64
C ILE A 93 18.44 31.56 -8.37
N PRO A 94 17.24 31.60 -9.00
CA PRO A 94 16.77 32.82 -9.67
C PRO A 94 16.65 34.02 -8.72
N LEU A 95 16.38 33.76 -7.43
CA LEU A 95 16.20 34.81 -6.43
C LEU A 95 17.52 35.39 -5.90
N VAL A 96 18.61 34.60 -5.93
CA VAL A 96 19.95 35.05 -5.53
C VAL A 96 20.69 35.72 -6.69
N LEU A 97 20.45 35.25 -7.91
CA LEU A 97 21.11 35.70 -9.14
C LEU A 97 20.07 36.27 -10.12
N PRO A 98 19.47 37.42 -9.80
CA PRO A 98 18.41 37.99 -10.63
C PRO A 98 18.92 38.39 -12.03
N GLU A 99 18.01 38.43 -13.00
CA GLU A 99 18.23 38.88 -14.39
C GLU A 99 19.23 38.03 -15.19
N ARG A 100 19.44 36.77 -14.78
CA ARG A 100 20.33 35.82 -15.46
C ARG A 100 19.60 34.82 -16.34
N LEU A 101 18.29 34.71 -16.20
CA LEU A 101 17.46 33.77 -16.94
C LEU A 101 16.73 34.47 -18.09
N PRO A 102 16.45 33.77 -19.21
CA PRO A 102 15.66 34.30 -20.31
C PRO A 102 14.16 34.42 -19.99
N ALA A 103 13.75 34.00 -18.78
CA ALA A 103 12.38 34.02 -18.28
C ALA A 103 12.35 34.72 -16.92
N ASP A 104 11.15 35.12 -16.47
CA ASP A 104 10.94 35.77 -15.18
C ASP A 104 11.43 34.90 -14.01
N ASP A 105 12.31 35.46 -13.17
CA ASP A 105 12.95 34.75 -12.07
C ASP A 105 11.95 34.22 -11.03
N GLN A 106 10.85 34.96 -10.79
CA GLN A 106 9.81 34.55 -9.83
C GLN A 106 9.02 33.36 -10.37
N ILE A 107 8.68 33.38 -11.66
CA ILE A 107 7.98 32.26 -12.32
C ILE A 107 8.84 31.00 -12.27
N VAL A 108 10.14 31.11 -12.60
CA VAL A 108 11.05 29.96 -12.58
C VAL A 108 11.22 29.42 -11.15
N SER A 109 11.39 30.30 -10.16
CA SER A 109 11.46 29.92 -8.75
C SER A 109 10.20 29.18 -8.29
N ALA A 110 9.01 29.74 -8.58
CA ALA A 110 7.72 29.16 -8.23
C ALA A 110 7.51 27.79 -8.89
N LEU A 111 7.94 27.62 -10.14
CA LEU A 111 7.87 26.34 -10.86
C LEU A 111 8.71 25.27 -10.16
N PHE A 112 9.99 25.55 -9.87
CA PHE A 112 10.86 24.58 -9.18
C PHE A 112 10.37 24.27 -7.78
N PHE A 113 9.91 25.28 -7.04
CA PHE A 113 9.31 25.08 -5.72
C PHE A 113 8.08 24.16 -5.80
N SER A 114 7.17 24.42 -6.74
CA SER A 114 5.96 23.61 -6.93
C SER A 114 6.29 22.18 -7.34
N LEU A 115 7.27 22.01 -8.25
CA LEU A 115 7.72 20.70 -8.70
C LEU A 115 8.34 19.90 -7.57
N SER A 116 9.12 20.53 -6.68
CA SER A 116 9.67 19.88 -5.49
C SER A 116 8.57 19.22 -4.65
N TRP A 117 7.52 19.96 -4.33
CA TRP A 117 6.43 19.44 -3.48
C TRP A 117 5.47 18.51 -4.22
N ALA A 118 5.27 18.70 -5.53
CA ALA A 118 4.52 17.76 -6.36
C ALA A 118 5.19 16.37 -6.37
N LEU A 119 6.53 16.32 -6.48
CA LEU A 119 7.32 15.09 -6.41
C LEU A 119 7.30 14.42 -5.02
N VAL A 120 6.77 15.09 -3.99
CA VAL A 120 6.52 14.50 -2.67
C VAL A 120 5.07 14.05 -2.54
N LEU A 121 4.11 14.95 -2.78
CA LEU A 121 2.70 14.73 -2.45
C LEU A 121 1.99 13.80 -3.44
N VAL A 122 2.22 13.96 -4.74
CA VAL A 122 1.56 13.15 -5.77
C VAL A 122 1.90 11.67 -5.62
N PRO A 123 3.19 11.24 -5.58
CA PRO A 123 3.50 9.83 -5.45
C PRO A 123 3.05 9.25 -4.11
N LEU A 124 3.10 10.01 -3.01
CA LEU A 124 2.56 9.56 -1.72
C LEU A 124 1.07 9.28 -1.78
N TYR A 125 0.30 10.20 -2.36
CA TYR A 125 -1.14 10.03 -2.51
C TYR A 125 -1.46 8.83 -3.40
N MET A 126 -0.83 8.76 -4.57
CA MET A 126 -1.08 7.70 -5.54
C MET A 126 -0.72 6.33 -4.97
N ALA A 127 0.48 6.19 -4.40
CA ALA A 127 0.96 4.93 -3.84
C ALA A 127 0.09 4.43 -2.68
N ARG A 128 -0.48 5.33 -1.86
CA ARG A 128 -1.47 4.95 -0.85
C ARG A 128 -2.78 4.52 -1.51
N SER A 129 -3.31 5.35 -2.40
CA SER A 129 -4.65 5.17 -2.98
C SER A 129 -4.81 3.92 -3.85
N THR A 130 -3.71 3.40 -4.40
CA THR A 130 -3.70 2.16 -5.18
C THR A 130 -3.68 0.92 -4.29
N GLN A 131 -3.35 1.03 -2.99
CA GLN A 131 -3.39 -0.10 -2.09
C GLN A 131 -4.85 -0.48 -1.78
N PRO A 132 -5.20 -1.78 -1.87
CA PRO A 132 -6.51 -2.24 -1.44
C PRO A 132 -6.65 -2.02 0.07
N MET A 133 -7.81 -1.58 0.53
CA MET A 133 -8.11 -1.24 1.94
C MET A 133 -7.47 0.06 2.45
N SER A 134 -6.73 0.80 1.62
CA SER A 134 -6.20 2.10 2.03
C SER A 134 -7.31 3.07 2.44
N ARG A 135 -6.98 3.99 3.35
CA ARG A 135 -7.95 4.97 3.87
C ARG A 135 -7.26 6.30 4.16
N GLY A 136 -8.05 7.29 4.54
CA GLY A 136 -7.55 8.58 5.03
C GLY A 136 -7.67 9.70 4.01
N THR A 137 -7.39 10.91 4.47
CA THR A 137 -7.48 12.14 3.67
C THR A 137 -6.09 12.55 3.19
N ILE A 138 -5.99 13.64 2.43
CA ILE A 138 -4.69 14.20 2.05
C ILE A 138 -3.90 14.62 3.31
N LEU A 139 -4.59 15.14 4.33
CA LEU A 139 -3.95 15.60 5.57
C LEU A 139 -3.41 14.45 6.43
N SER A 140 -3.86 13.21 6.21
CA SER A 140 -3.28 12.06 6.90
C SER A 140 -2.01 11.54 6.23
N LEU A 141 -1.63 12.02 5.04
CA LEU A 141 -0.36 11.60 4.41
C LEU A 141 0.82 11.85 5.37
N PRO A 142 1.91 11.06 5.27
CA PRO A 142 3.09 11.16 6.13
C PRO A 142 3.96 12.38 5.78
N PHE A 143 3.31 13.54 5.68
CA PHE A 143 3.84 14.84 5.33
C PHE A 143 3.86 15.73 6.57
N ASP A 144 4.86 16.60 6.69
CA ASP A 144 4.97 17.51 7.82
C ASP A 144 4.15 18.80 7.64
N TRP A 145 2.82 18.64 7.65
CA TRP A 145 1.86 19.72 7.43
C TRP A 145 2.07 20.93 8.33
N ALA A 146 2.42 20.71 9.60
CA ALA A 146 2.60 21.80 10.57
C ALA A 146 3.79 22.70 10.21
N THR A 147 4.96 22.12 9.95
CA THR A 147 6.15 22.89 9.56
C THR A 147 5.96 23.51 8.18
N PHE A 148 5.32 22.81 7.24
CA PHE A 148 5.02 23.34 5.92
C PHE A 148 4.08 24.55 6.01
N ALA A 149 3.00 24.48 6.79
CA ALA A 149 2.08 25.58 7.00
C ALA A 149 2.75 26.79 7.68
N ALA A 150 3.63 26.53 8.67
CA ALA A 150 4.42 27.58 9.31
C ALA A 150 5.38 28.25 8.32
N ALA A 151 6.02 27.48 7.44
CA ALA A 151 6.85 28.01 6.36
C ALA A 151 6.00 28.87 5.40
N SER A 152 4.86 28.37 4.93
CA SER A 152 3.94 29.14 4.07
C SER A 152 3.46 30.44 4.71
N ALA A 153 3.18 30.45 6.02
CA ALA A 153 2.81 31.66 6.74
C ALA A 153 3.98 32.66 6.85
N ALA A 154 5.18 32.18 7.16
CA ALA A 154 6.39 33.01 7.17
C ALA A 154 6.71 33.57 5.78
N PHE A 155 6.46 32.79 4.72
CA PHE A 155 6.51 33.27 3.35
C PHE A 155 5.48 34.37 3.14
N ALA A 156 4.18 34.17 3.41
CA ALA A 156 3.21 35.24 3.21
C ALA A 156 3.58 36.55 3.94
N LEU A 157 4.16 36.43 5.14
CA LEU A 157 4.64 37.58 5.92
C LEU A 157 5.82 38.33 5.26
N HIS A 158 6.68 37.65 4.49
CA HIS A 158 7.84 38.27 3.84
C HIS A 158 7.46 39.43 2.92
N VAL A 159 6.29 39.34 2.28
CA VAL A 159 5.76 40.38 1.37
C VAL A 159 5.44 41.67 2.12
N LEU A 160 5.06 41.56 3.40
CA LEU A 160 4.57 42.68 4.21
C LEU A 160 5.64 43.32 5.07
N THR A 161 6.70 42.59 5.45
CA THR A 161 7.64 43.06 6.49
C THR A 161 9.08 43.17 6.02
N SER A 162 9.70 42.07 5.59
CA SER A 162 11.13 42.02 5.28
C SER A 162 11.52 40.79 4.47
N PRO A 163 12.48 40.91 3.54
CA PRO A 163 13.07 39.78 2.82
C PRO A 163 13.66 38.70 3.74
N LEU A 164 14.05 39.03 4.98
CA LEU A 164 14.60 38.07 5.93
C LEU A 164 13.61 36.92 6.24
N PHE A 165 12.30 37.22 6.27
CA PHE A 165 11.27 36.20 6.48
C PHE A 165 11.16 35.24 5.29
N GLY A 166 11.51 35.67 4.08
CA GLY A 166 11.60 34.80 2.90
C GLY A 166 12.68 33.74 3.07
N TRP A 167 13.87 34.14 3.51
CA TRP A 167 14.97 33.20 3.82
C TRP A 167 14.66 32.30 5.01
N ALA A 168 14.03 32.83 6.06
CA ALA A 168 13.59 32.02 7.20
C ALA A 168 12.54 30.97 6.76
N SER A 169 11.57 31.36 5.93
CA SER A 169 10.61 30.44 5.33
C SER A 169 11.29 29.36 4.49
N TYR A 170 12.28 29.75 3.67
CA TYR A 170 13.02 28.81 2.84
C TYR A 170 13.74 27.75 3.69
N ALA A 171 14.39 28.16 4.79
CA ALA A 171 14.99 27.24 5.74
C ALA A 171 13.94 26.31 6.40
N LEU A 172 12.75 26.83 6.73
CA LEU A 172 11.66 26.00 7.27
C LEU A 172 11.13 24.98 6.26
N PHE A 173 11.10 25.30 4.96
CA PHE A 173 10.75 24.33 3.92
C PHE A 173 11.73 23.16 3.85
N TRP A 174 13.03 23.40 4.03
CA TRP A 174 14.02 22.33 4.18
C TRP A 174 13.77 21.48 5.42
N VAL A 175 13.45 22.10 6.56
CA VAL A 175 13.09 21.37 7.79
C VAL A 175 11.84 20.50 7.56
N ALA A 176 10.81 21.03 6.92
CA ALA A 176 9.60 20.29 6.56
C ALA A 176 9.92 19.11 5.64
N TRP A 177 10.83 19.27 4.69
CA TRP A 177 11.29 18.21 3.81
C TRP A 177 11.98 17.07 4.59
N PHE A 178 12.95 17.38 5.45
CA PHE A 178 13.65 16.36 6.26
C PHE A 178 12.71 15.63 7.21
N ARG A 179 11.77 16.35 7.84
CA ARG A 179 10.76 15.75 8.72
C ARG A 179 9.80 14.85 7.95
N THR A 180 9.38 15.27 6.76
CA THR A 180 8.57 14.47 5.83
C THR A 180 9.31 13.18 5.43
N TYR A 181 10.57 13.27 4.99
CA TYR A 181 11.39 12.11 4.66
C TYR A 181 11.46 11.10 5.82
N ARG A 182 11.67 11.57 7.06
CA ARG A 182 11.69 10.69 8.24
C ARG A 182 10.35 10.00 8.50
N ARG A 183 9.22 10.69 8.27
CA ARG A 183 7.87 10.10 8.40
C ARG A 183 7.64 9.04 7.33
N ILE A 184 7.94 9.34 6.06
CA ILE A 184 7.86 8.39 4.94
C ILE A 184 8.69 7.15 5.23
N LYS A 185 9.94 7.31 5.68
CA LYS A 185 10.82 6.19 6.00
C LYS A 185 10.19 5.21 7.00
N ARG A 186 9.47 5.70 8.01
CA ARG A 186 8.80 4.83 9.01
C ARG A 186 7.67 4.02 8.38
N VAL A 187 6.86 4.64 7.52
CA VAL A 187 5.79 3.94 6.78
C VAL A 187 6.39 2.82 5.93
N LEU A 188 7.49 3.11 5.23
CA LEU A 188 8.14 2.15 4.32
C LEU A 188 8.92 1.03 5.02
N GLN A 189 9.07 1.06 6.35
CA GLN A 189 9.74 -0.01 7.09
C GLN A 189 8.91 -1.28 7.18
N ILE A 190 7.57 -1.16 7.14
CA ILE A 190 6.66 -2.29 7.26
C ILE A 190 6.20 -2.68 5.85
N PRO A 191 6.42 -3.94 5.42
CA PRO A 191 5.99 -4.39 4.09
C PRO A 191 4.48 -4.28 3.92
N SER A 192 4.04 -4.05 2.70
CA SER A 192 2.62 -4.01 2.35
C SER A 192 2.11 -5.41 2.01
N SER A 193 1.24 -5.94 2.85
CA SER A 193 0.56 -7.20 2.60
C SER A 193 -0.79 -7.19 3.33
N ARG A 194 -1.61 -8.20 3.04
CA ARG A 194 -2.83 -8.50 3.79
C ARG A 194 -3.03 -10.01 3.86
N TRP A 195 -3.82 -10.46 4.81
CA TRP A 195 -4.14 -11.87 4.99
C TRP A 195 -5.55 -12.15 4.51
N LEU A 196 -5.71 -13.21 3.71
CA LEU A 196 -6.97 -13.55 3.07
C LEU A 196 -7.52 -14.86 3.62
N LEU A 197 -8.84 -14.95 3.79
CA LEU A 197 -9.55 -16.18 4.10
C LEU A 197 -10.65 -16.41 3.06
N PRO A 198 -10.65 -17.52 2.30
CA PRO A 198 -11.75 -17.87 1.40
C PRO A 198 -13.02 -18.14 2.20
N ILE A 199 -14.16 -17.56 1.81
CA ILE A 199 -15.42 -17.71 2.54
C ILE A 199 -16.62 -17.90 1.64
N ASP A 200 -17.65 -18.55 2.20
CA ASP A 200 -19.00 -18.53 1.66
C ASP A 200 -19.68 -17.23 2.10
N HIS A 201 -19.64 -16.21 1.23
CA HIS A 201 -20.19 -14.89 1.51
C HIS A 201 -21.70 -14.90 1.86
N SER A 202 -22.44 -15.93 1.44
CA SER A 202 -23.87 -16.07 1.75
C SER A 202 -24.14 -16.42 3.21
N LYS A 203 -23.15 -17.01 3.89
CA LYS A 203 -23.20 -17.41 5.30
C LYS A 203 -22.52 -16.42 6.24
N TRP A 204 -21.94 -15.35 5.69
CA TRP A 204 -21.27 -14.34 6.48
C TRP A 204 -22.26 -13.51 7.30
N GLY A 205 -21.95 -13.35 8.59
CA GLY A 205 -22.61 -12.39 9.48
C GLY A 205 -21.60 -11.82 10.46
N SER A 206 -21.35 -10.51 10.40
CA SER A 206 -20.29 -9.87 11.19
C SER A 206 -20.52 -9.99 12.70
N GLU A 207 -21.73 -9.69 13.20
CA GLU A 207 -22.06 -9.80 14.62
C GLU A 207 -21.87 -11.21 15.22
N SER A 208 -22.09 -12.27 14.45
CA SER A 208 -22.00 -13.65 14.95
C SER A 208 -20.62 -14.27 14.79
N MET A 209 -19.84 -13.80 13.81
CA MET A 209 -18.53 -14.39 13.46
C MET A 209 -17.33 -13.60 13.98
N LEU A 210 -17.53 -12.32 14.37
CA LEU A 210 -16.47 -11.48 14.90
C LEU A 210 -16.59 -11.32 16.42
N PRO A 211 -15.45 -11.21 17.13
CA PRO A 211 -15.43 -10.82 18.52
C PRO A 211 -16.04 -9.42 18.76
N PRO A 212 -16.64 -9.17 19.94
CA PRO A 212 -17.37 -7.94 20.22
C PRO A 212 -16.50 -6.67 20.24
N GLU A 213 -15.17 -6.80 20.37
CA GLU A 213 -14.24 -5.68 20.28
C GLU A 213 -14.13 -5.06 18.88
N TRP A 214 -14.55 -5.78 17.83
CA TRP A 214 -14.51 -5.28 16.46
C TRP A 214 -15.67 -4.31 16.21
N GLN A 215 -15.35 -3.10 15.78
CA GLN A 215 -16.32 -2.11 15.33
C GLN A 215 -16.83 -2.51 13.95
N VAL A 216 -18.04 -3.08 13.90
CA VAL A 216 -18.68 -3.50 12.65
C VAL A 216 -19.18 -2.28 11.87
N THR A 217 -18.84 -2.23 10.60
CA THR A 217 -19.30 -1.22 9.61
C THR A 217 -20.32 -1.82 8.64
N SER A 218 -20.25 -3.13 8.37
CA SER A 218 -21.19 -3.86 7.51
C SER A 218 -21.50 -5.23 8.10
N GLU A 219 -22.77 -5.54 8.29
CA GLU A 219 -23.21 -6.86 8.78
C GLU A 219 -23.09 -7.95 7.73
N SER A 220 -23.43 -7.63 6.48
CA SER A 220 -23.28 -8.51 5.33
C SER A 220 -21.90 -8.38 4.70
N TRP A 221 -21.48 -9.41 3.97
CA TRP A 221 -20.25 -9.36 3.20
C TRP A 221 -20.33 -8.29 2.12
N THR A 222 -19.26 -7.51 1.96
CA THR A 222 -19.11 -6.48 0.94
C THR A 222 -17.68 -6.44 0.45
N THR A 223 -17.43 -5.99 -0.77
CA THR A 223 -16.08 -5.72 -1.30
C THR A 223 -15.38 -4.54 -0.61
N GLY A 224 -16.12 -3.79 0.22
CA GLY A 224 -15.62 -2.67 1.00
C GLY A 224 -15.25 -3.03 2.46
N PRO A 225 -15.09 -2.00 3.32
CA PRO A 225 -14.85 -2.18 4.75
C PRO A 225 -15.98 -2.93 5.45
N ILE A 226 -15.63 -3.92 6.26
CA ILE A 226 -16.57 -4.75 7.03
C ILE A 226 -16.48 -4.44 8.51
N ALA A 227 -15.27 -4.46 9.08
CA ALA A 227 -15.06 -4.20 10.50
C ALA A 227 -13.67 -3.63 10.76
N ALA A 228 -13.48 -3.06 11.95
CA ALA A 228 -12.20 -2.47 12.35
C ALA A 228 -11.95 -2.62 13.85
N LEU A 229 -10.68 -2.71 14.22
CA LEU A 229 -10.21 -2.67 15.61
C LEU A 229 -9.08 -1.65 15.73
N ASP A 230 -9.28 -0.63 16.55
CA ASP A 230 -8.27 0.40 16.81
C ASP A 230 -7.12 -0.17 17.66
N CYS A 231 -5.89 0.23 17.35
CA CYS A 231 -4.69 -0.15 18.08
C CYS A 231 -3.66 0.98 18.08
N ASP A 232 -2.63 0.90 18.94
CA ASP A 232 -1.69 2.02 19.11
C ASP A 232 -0.98 2.41 17.81
N CYS A 233 -0.67 1.43 16.96
CA CYS A 233 -0.01 1.60 15.67
C CYS A 233 -0.94 2.04 14.53
N GLY A 234 -2.25 2.12 14.75
CA GLY A 234 -3.23 2.47 13.72
C GLY A 234 -4.54 1.71 13.94
N ARG A 235 -4.92 0.90 12.96
CA ARG A 235 -6.17 0.14 13.00
C ARG A 235 -6.01 -1.16 12.22
N LEU A 236 -6.44 -2.26 12.82
CA LEU A 236 -6.66 -3.51 12.10
C LEU A 236 -8.00 -3.40 11.38
N ALA A 237 -8.02 -3.73 10.09
CA ALA A 237 -9.23 -3.64 9.28
C ALA A 237 -9.55 -4.99 8.64
N ILE A 238 -10.85 -5.29 8.60
CA ILE A 238 -11.43 -6.38 7.83
C ILE A 238 -12.19 -5.76 6.66
N SER A 239 -11.91 -6.24 5.45
CA SER A 239 -12.69 -5.92 4.25
C SER A 239 -13.02 -7.19 3.48
N GLY A 240 -13.98 -7.14 2.57
CA GLY A 240 -14.06 -8.17 1.55
C GLY A 240 -12.98 -7.98 0.48
N ALA A 241 -12.59 -9.08 -0.14
CA ALA A 241 -11.83 -9.09 -1.38
C ALA A 241 -12.47 -10.10 -2.34
N SER A 242 -12.39 -9.83 -3.64
CA SER A 242 -12.95 -10.71 -4.67
C SER A 242 -11.96 -10.91 -5.81
N ARG A 243 -11.91 -12.12 -6.35
CA ARG A 243 -11.15 -12.45 -7.56
C ARG A 243 -11.97 -13.44 -8.39
N GLY A 244 -12.57 -12.97 -9.48
CA GLY A 244 -13.55 -13.75 -10.23
C GLY A 244 -14.78 -14.04 -9.36
N ASP A 245 -15.17 -15.31 -9.26
CA ASP A 245 -16.29 -15.76 -8.43
C ASP A 245 -15.93 -16.01 -6.97
N ASP A 246 -14.62 -16.05 -6.65
CA ASP A 246 -14.18 -16.29 -5.28
C ASP A 246 -14.29 -15.04 -4.42
N ARG A 247 -14.62 -15.28 -3.15
CA ARG A 247 -14.89 -14.26 -2.14
C ARG A 247 -14.01 -14.54 -0.93
N PHE A 248 -13.40 -13.49 -0.42
CA PHE A 248 -12.45 -13.56 0.67
C PHE A 248 -12.78 -12.51 1.72
N LEU A 249 -12.39 -12.79 2.96
CA LEU A 249 -12.14 -11.77 3.96
C LEU A 249 -10.67 -11.40 3.90
N ALA A 250 -10.38 -10.12 4.07
CA ALA A 250 -9.04 -9.58 4.09
C ALA A 250 -8.76 -8.88 5.41
N VAL A 251 -7.67 -9.22 6.07
CA VAL A 251 -7.18 -8.57 7.30
C VAL A 251 -5.86 -7.87 7.00
N ALA A 252 -5.76 -6.60 7.37
CA ALA A 252 -4.52 -5.84 7.26
C ALA A 252 -4.39 -4.80 8.39
N LEU A 253 -3.15 -4.37 8.63
CA LEU A 253 -2.89 -3.19 9.45
C LEU A 253 -2.95 -1.94 8.55
N ILE A 254 -3.77 -0.96 8.93
CA ILE A 254 -3.79 0.37 8.34
C ILE A 254 -3.15 1.33 9.33
N ASP A 255 -2.03 1.95 8.95
CA ASP A 255 -1.38 2.93 9.82
C ASP A 255 -2.18 4.24 9.89
N ARG A 256 -1.76 5.16 10.77
CA ARG A 256 -2.38 6.49 10.87
C ARG A 256 -2.28 7.31 9.59
N SER A 257 -1.33 6.98 8.72
CA SER A 257 -1.16 7.62 7.43
C SER A 257 -2.15 7.09 6.37
N GLY A 258 -2.75 5.93 6.65
CA GLY A 258 -3.68 5.24 5.77
C GLY A 258 -3.05 4.25 4.81
N PHE A 259 -1.75 3.95 4.98
CA PHE A 259 -1.04 2.93 4.24
C PHE A 259 -1.34 1.54 4.81
N VAL A 260 -1.32 0.56 3.91
CA VAL A 260 -1.64 -0.84 4.23
C VAL A 260 -0.36 -1.63 4.44
N HIS A 261 -0.34 -2.36 5.55
CA HIS A 261 0.82 -3.03 6.10
C HIS A 261 0.50 -4.48 6.51
N ASP A 262 1.52 -5.33 6.42
CA ASP A 262 1.45 -6.68 6.95
C ASP A 262 1.31 -6.64 8.47
N PRO A 263 0.23 -7.21 9.04
CA PRO A 263 0.11 -7.32 10.50
C PRO A 263 1.17 -8.26 11.11
N PHE A 264 1.69 -9.22 10.33
CA PHE A 264 2.68 -10.22 10.75
C PHE A 264 4.02 -9.96 10.06
N HIS A 265 4.80 -9.08 10.68
CA HIS A 265 6.13 -8.71 10.23
C HIS A 265 7.13 -8.68 11.39
N VAL A 266 8.42 -8.73 11.07
CA VAL A 266 9.50 -8.63 12.05
C VAL A 266 9.57 -7.20 12.59
N GLY A 267 9.37 -7.06 13.90
CA GLY A 267 9.54 -5.80 14.60
C GLY A 267 8.51 -5.60 15.71
N PRO A 268 8.70 -4.55 16.55
CA PRO A 268 7.91 -4.37 17.77
C PRO A 268 6.41 -4.20 17.50
N VAL A 269 6.03 -3.66 16.34
CA VAL A 269 4.61 -3.52 15.96
C VAL A 269 4.01 -4.89 15.64
N GLY A 270 4.66 -5.69 14.81
CA GLY A 270 4.19 -7.06 14.49
C GLY A 270 4.13 -7.94 15.73
N ASP A 271 5.16 -7.89 16.59
CA ASP A 271 5.22 -8.66 17.83
C ASP A 271 4.07 -8.28 18.79
N ALA A 272 3.80 -6.98 18.95
CA ALA A 272 2.71 -6.50 19.81
C ALA A 272 1.33 -6.89 19.26
N LEU A 273 1.14 -6.86 17.93
CA LEU A 273 -0.11 -7.30 17.31
C LEU A 273 -0.32 -8.81 17.50
N ALA A 274 0.71 -9.62 17.25
CA ALA A 274 0.67 -11.07 17.40
C ALA A 274 0.45 -11.52 18.85
N ALA A 275 1.03 -10.81 19.83
CA ALA A 275 0.85 -11.11 21.25
C ALA A 275 -0.48 -10.57 21.82
N GLY A 276 -1.08 -9.57 21.19
CA GLY A 276 -2.31 -8.91 21.64
C GLY A 276 -3.51 -9.21 20.74
N PRO A 277 -3.97 -8.24 19.93
CA PRO A 277 -5.24 -8.31 19.20
C PRO A 277 -5.30 -9.40 18.12
N LEU A 278 -4.16 -9.90 17.65
CA LEU A 278 -4.06 -10.98 16.67
C LEU A 278 -3.49 -12.27 17.27
N SER A 279 -3.50 -12.41 18.61
CA SER A 279 -3.16 -13.67 19.28
C SER A 279 -4.10 -14.82 18.92
N LYS A 280 -5.30 -14.48 18.43
CA LYS A 280 -6.26 -15.39 17.80
C LYS A 280 -6.75 -14.77 16.48
N PRO A 281 -7.18 -15.59 15.51
CA PRO A 281 -7.76 -15.07 14.29
C PRO A 281 -9.09 -14.35 14.59
N PRO A 282 -9.40 -13.25 13.88
CA PRO A 282 -10.67 -12.55 14.05
C PRO A 282 -11.85 -13.43 13.64
N VAL A 283 -11.64 -14.38 12.73
CA VAL A 283 -12.60 -15.42 12.35
C VAL A 283 -11.92 -16.77 12.59
N SER A 284 -12.49 -17.56 13.49
CA SER A 284 -11.92 -18.85 13.90
C SER A 284 -12.24 -20.01 12.95
N ASP A 285 -13.15 -19.82 11.99
CA ASP A 285 -13.43 -20.80 10.94
C ASP A 285 -12.22 -20.95 10.00
N MET A 286 -11.96 -22.18 9.56
CA MET A 286 -10.95 -22.52 8.55
C MET A 286 -11.30 -21.94 7.17
N GLY A 287 -12.55 -21.54 6.95
CA GLY A 287 -13.03 -21.05 5.68
C GLY A 287 -13.21 -22.15 4.63
N LEU A 288 -13.35 -21.73 3.38
CA LEU A 288 -13.40 -22.62 2.23
C LEU A 288 -12.00 -23.05 1.80
N GLU A 289 -11.95 -24.07 0.95
CA GLU A 289 -10.72 -24.48 0.30
C GLU A 289 -10.23 -23.42 -0.69
N TRP A 290 -8.92 -23.23 -0.73
CA TRP A 290 -8.28 -22.26 -1.61
C TRP A 290 -8.44 -22.67 -3.08
N PRO A 291 -8.86 -21.74 -3.95
CA PRO A 291 -8.97 -22.03 -5.37
C PRO A 291 -7.60 -22.34 -5.98
N GLU A 292 -7.44 -23.54 -6.54
CA GLU A 292 -6.15 -24.04 -7.07
C GLU A 292 -5.50 -23.09 -8.09
N ARG A 293 -6.31 -22.42 -8.90
CA ARG A 293 -5.80 -21.46 -9.91
C ARG A 293 -5.06 -20.26 -9.31
N LEU A 294 -5.35 -19.91 -8.06
CA LEU A 294 -4.72 -18.80 -7.34
C LEU A 294 -3.46 -19.24 -6.56
N LEU A 295 -3.22 -20.55 -6.49
CA LEU A 295 -2.05 -21.12 -5.85
C LEU A 295 -0.88 -21.16 -6.83
N ALA A 296 0.32 -21.01 -6.28
CA ALA A 296 1.59 -21.18 -6.98
C ALA A 296 1.99 -22.67 -6.98
N LEU A 297 1.08 -23.53 -7.45
CA LEU A 297 1.35 -24.97 -7.61
C LEU A 297 2.39 -25.15 -8.72
N ASP A 298 3.53 -25.67 -8.32
CA ASP A 298 4.74 -25.95 -9.10
C ASP A 298 4.61 -26.02 -10.64
N ALA A 299 5.18 -24.99 -11.28
CA ALA A 299 5.75 -25.06 -12.62
C ALA A 299 6.80 -26.19 -12.79
N GLN A 300 7.23 -26.83 -11.69
CA GLN A 300 8.10 -28.02 -11.71
C GLN A 300 7.46 -29.25 -12.39
N LYS A 301 6.12 -29.39 -12.43
CA LYS A 301 5.51 -30.54 -13.14
C LYS A 301 5.70 -30.46 -14.66
N GLN A 302 5.91 -29.27 -15.21
CA GLN A 302 6.11 -29.04 -16.64
C GLN A 302 7.59 -29.17 -17.06
N ASP A 303 8.55 -28.77 -16.22
CA ASP A 303 9.98 -28.93 -16.53
C ASP A 303 10.47 -30.36 -16.29
N SER A 304 10.01 -31.05 -15.23
CA SER A 304 10.35 -32.47 -15.03
C SER A 304 9.79 -33.39 -16.12
N ALA A 305 8.64 -33.04 -16.70
CA ALA A 305 8.09 -33.76 -17.86
C ALA A 305 8.86 -33.47 -19.17
N LYS A 306 9.55 -32.33 -19.26
CA LYS A 306 10.40 -31.97 -20.41
C LYS A 306 11.78 -32.63 -20.35
N THR A 307 12.33 -32.82 -19.15
CA THR A 307 13.65 -33.48 -18.98
C THR A 307 13.56 -35.00 -18.91
N ALA A 308 12.42 -35.57 -18.52
CA ALA A 308 12.19 -37.03 -18.54
C ALA A 308 11.80 -37.58 -19.94
N GLY A 309 11.74 -36.71 -20.96
CA GLY A 309 11.44 -37.04 -22.35
C GLY A 309 12.65 -36.97 -23.29
N ILE A 310 13.87 -37.15 -22.77
CA ILE A 310 15.10 -37.38 -23.56
C ILE A 310 15.68 -38.74 -23.19
#